data_AF-A0A378BK92-F1
#
_entry.id   AF-A0A378BK92-F1
#
_cell.length_a   1.000
_cell.length_b   1.000
_cell.length_c   1.000
_cell.angle_alpha   90.00
_cell.angle_beta   90.00
_cell.angle_gamma   90.00
#
_symmetry.space_group_name_H-M   'P 1'
#
loop_
_entity.id
_entity.type
_entity.pdbx_description
1 polymer ?
#
loop_
_entity_poly.entity_id
_entity_poly.type
_entity_poly.pdbx_seq_one_letter_code
_entity_poly.pdbx_strand_id
1 'polypeptide(L)'
;MKQTVYTASPESQQIHVWSLEADGKLTLVQVVDAPGQVQPMVVSPNKEFLYVGVRPEFRVLAYRITPDNGALTFAGEAALPGSPTHISTDRHGRFVFSASYNQGCVSVTPLHDGLPGENHHRGGRAGRLPLGQYLPG
;
A
#
# COMPACT_ATOMS: atom_id res chain seq x y z
N MET A 1 4.25 9.39 24.17
CA MET A 1 4.50 8.20 23.32
C MET A 1 5.04 8.75 22.01
N LYS A 2 6.21 8.32 21.52
CA LYS A 2 6.81 8.86 20.29
C LYS A 2 6.02 8.33 19.09
N GLN A 3 5.58 9.20 18.20
CA GLN A 3 4.81 8.83 17.01
C GLN A 3 5.56 9.25 15.75
N THR A 4 5.29 8.57 14.65
CA THR A 4 5.82 8.89 13.32
C THR A 4 4.65 9.11 12.38
N VAL A 5 4.75 10.15 11.54
CA VAL A 5 3.80 10.45 10.47
C VAL A 5 4.46 10.16 9.13
N TYR A 6 3.77 9.42 8.28
CA TYR A 6 4.17 9.15 6.91
C TYR A 6 3.21 9.83 5.94
N THR A 7 3.74 10.53 4.94
CA THR A 7 2.92 11.18 3.90
C THR A 7 3.41 10.79 2.51
N ALA A 8 2.50 10.40 1.63
CA ALA A 8 2.79 10.12 0.23
C ALA A 8 2.52 11.36 -0.64
N SER A 9 3.53 11.77 -1.40
CA SER A 9 3.49 12.88 -2.36
C SER A 9 3.70 12.32 -3.77
N PRO A 10 2.64 11.84 -4.44
CA PRO A 10 2.76 11.10 -5.70
C PRO A 10 3.38 11.91 -6.84
N GLU A 11 3.09 13.21 -6.92
CA GLU A 11 3.56 14.09 -8.00
C GLU A 11 5.07 14.30 -7.97
N SER A 12 5.64 14.44 -6.77
CA SER A 12 7.10 14.51 -6.57
C SER A 12 7.74 13.14 -6.32
N GLN A 13 6.95 12.06 -6.33
CA GLN A 13 7.38 10.67 -6.11
C GLN A 13 8.09 10.47 -4.77
N GLN A 14 7.59 11.09 -3.71
CA GLN A 14 8.24 11.09 -2.40
C GLN A 14 7.36 10.54 -1.28
N ILE A 15 8.01 9.87 -0.32
CA ILE A 15 7.44 9.60 1.01
C ILE A 15 8.21 10.46 2.01
N HIS A 16 7.50 11.27 2.79
CA HIS A 16 8.11 12.02 3.89
C HIS A 16 7.83 11.31 5.22
N VAL A 17 8.85 11.27 6.06
CA VAL A 17 8.82 10.69 7.41
C VAL A 17 9.03 11.83 8.40
N TRP A 18 8.10 11.97 9.35
CA TRP A 18 8.14 13.02 10.37
C TRP A 18 8.05 12.40 11.76
N SER A 19 8.83 12.88 12.72
CA SER A 19 8.56 12.63 14.13
C SER A 19 7.44 13.54 14.59
N LEU A 20 6.50 13.00 15.37
CA LEU A 20 5.43 13.73 16.02
C LEU A 20 5.66 13.73 17.52
N GLU A 21 5.90 14.92 18.07
CA GLU A 21 6.04 15.15 19.50
C GLU A 21 4.67 15.28 20.18
N ALA A 22 4.63 15.13 21.51
CA ALA A 22 3.38 15.13 22.28
C ALA A 22 2.63 16.48 22.25
N ASP A 23 3.34 17.57 21.92
CA ASP A 23 2.79 18.92 21.76
C ASP A 23 2.25 19.19 20.34
N GLY A 24 2.34 18.20 19.42
CA GLY A 24 1.91 18.32 18.04
C GLY A 24 2.99 18.80 17.08
N LYS A 25 4.21 19.11 17.55
CA LYS A 25 5.31 19.52 16.68
C LYS A 25 5.74 18.37 15.76
N LEU A 26 5.85 18.66 14.46
CA LEU A 26 6.44 17.78 13.46
C LEU A 26 7.89 18.16 13.17
N THR A 27 8.79 17.19 13.18
CA THR A 27 10.18 17.36 12.73
C THR A 27 10.48 16.38 11.60
N LEU A 28 11.00 16.87 10.47
CA LEU A 28 11.35 16.02 9.33
C LEU A 28 12.48 15.06 9.72
N VAL A 29 12.28 13.77 9.49
CA VAL A 29 13.25 12.70 9.76
C VAL A 29 13.91 12.23 8.46
N GLN A 30 13.11 12.02 7.42
CA GLN A 30 13.59 11.46 6.15
C GLN A 30 12.67 11.88 4.99
N VAL A 31 13.26 11.98 3.80
CA VAL A 31 12.54 11.97 2.52
C VAL A 31 13.04 10.76 1.73
N VAL A 32 12.11 9.95 1.23
CA VAL A 32 12.39 8.79 0.39
C VAL A 32 11.90 9.08 -1.02
N ASP A 33 12.80 9.01 -2.00
CA ASP A 33 12.43 8.99 -3.41
C ASP A 33 11.94 7.58 -3.78
N ALA A 34 10.69 7.47 -4.19
CA ALA A 34 10.05 6.21 -4.54
C ALA A 34 10.24 5.90 -6.04
N PRO A 35 10.21 4.62 -6.45
CA PRO A 35 10.33 4.23 -7.86
C PRO A 35 9.00 4.43 -8.62
N GLY A 36 8.38 5.60 -8.46
CA GLY A 36 7.10 5.95 -9.07
C GLY A 36 6.16 6.72 -8.14
N GLN A 37 4.92 6.91 -8.59
CA GLN A 37 3.90 7.65 -7.86
C GLN A 37 3.25 6.75 -6.81
N VAL A 38 3.76 6.83 -5.58
CA VAL A 38 3.17 6.17 -4.40
C VAL A 38 1.91 6.90 -3.95
N GLN A 39 0.86 6.15 -3.59
CA GLN A 39 -0.40 6.73 -3.13
C GLN A 39 -0.95 6.05 -1.87
N PRO A 40 -1.58 4.86 -1.93
CA PRO A 40 -2.12 4.25 -0.73
C PRO A 40 -0.98 3.66 0.11
N MET A 41 -1.10 3.79 1.43
CA MET A 41 -0.10 3.31 2.37
C MET A 41 -0.74 2.77 3.65
N VAL A 42 -0.13 1.73 4.23
CA VAL A 42 -0.59 1.11 5.49
C VAL A 42 0.61 0.59 6.28
N VAL A 43 0.60 0.85 7.59
CA VAL A 43 1.58 0.27 8.52
C VAL A 43 1.16 -1.15 8.87
N SER A 44 2.10 -2.09 8.92
CA SER A 44 1.83 -3.47 9.33
C SER A 44 1.34 -3.52 10.78
N PRO A 45 0.51 -4.51 11.17
CA PRO A 45 0.01 -4.61 12.55
C PRO A 45 1.12 -4.71 13.61
N ASN A 46 2.25 -5.34 13.26
CA ASN A 46 3.42 -5.46 14.13
C ASN A 46 4.38 -4.24 14.05
N LYS A 47 4.06 -3.23 13.23
CA LYS A 47 4.81 -1.97 13.04
C LYS A 47 6.22 -2.11 12.44
N GLU A 48 6.56 -3.27 11.90
CA GLU A 48 7.87 -3.50 11.29
C GLU A 48 7.96 -2.98 9.85
N PHE A 49 6.83 -2.83 9.16
CA PHE A 49 6.79 -2.45 7.75
C PHE A 49 5.75 -1.36 7.46
N LEU A 50 6.07 -0.53 6.48
CA LEU A 50 5.14 0.31 5.76
C LEU A 50 4.96 -0.28 4.36
N TYR A 51 3.74 -0.66 4.02
CA TYR A 51 3.38 -1.10 2.68
C TYR A 51 2.82 0.07 1.89
N VAL A 52 3.29 0.25 0.65
CA VAL A 52 2.83 1.32 -0.24
C VAL A 52 2.46 0.78 -1.61
N GLY A 53 1.35 1.25 -2.17
CA GLY A 53 1.00 0.99 -3.57
C GLY A 53 1.66 2.02 -4.49
N VAL A 54 2.30 1.56 -5.56
CA VAL A 54 3.01 2.41 -6.54
C VAL A 54 2.52 2.17 -7.97
N ARG A 55 2.69 3.18 -8.83
CA ARG A 55 2.48 3.16 -10.29
C ARG A 55 3.58 4.01 -10.99
N PRO A 56 3.83 3.90 -12.31
CA PRO A 56 3.06 3.19 -13.33
C PRO A 56 3.26 1.67 -13.33
N GLU A 57 4.37 1.18 -12.78
CA GLU A 57 4.58 -0.24 -12.58
C GLU A 57 3.84 -0.68 -11.31
N PHE A 58 2.69 -1.34 -11.49
CA PHE A 58 1.76 -1.66 -10.41
C PHE A 58 2.37 -2.67 -9.44
N ARG A 59 2.74 -2.18 -8.26
CA ARG A 59 3.36 -3.00 -7.21
C ARG A 59 2.85 -2.59 -5.84
N VAL A 60 2.98 -3.51 -4.90
CA VAL A 60 3.10 -3.18 -3.48
C VAL A 60 4.59 -3.21 -3.13
N LEU A 61 5.10 -2.12 -2.57
CA LEU A 61 6.45 -2.03 -2.02
C LEU A 61 6.38 -2.18 -0.50
N ALA A 62 7.37 -2.84 0.07
CA ALA A 62 7.58 -2.95 1.50
C ALA A 62 8.81 -2.15 1.91
N TYR A 63 8.62 -1.20 2.82
CA TYR A 63 9.69 -0.49 3.50
C TYR A 63 9.75 -0.97 4.93
N ARG A 64 10.92 -1.42 5.40
CA ARG A 64 11.15 -1.72 6.80
C ARG A 64 11.23 -0.41 7.59
N ILE A 65 10.53 -0.38 8.73
CA ILE A 65 10.49 0.76 9.64
C ILE A 65 11.57 0.57 10.71
N THR A 66 12.46 1.55 10.86
CA THR A 66 13.43 1.56 11.96
C THR A 66 12.70 1.94 13.27
N PRO A 67 12.74 1.10 14.33
CA PRO A 67 11.89 1.30 15.52
C PRO A 67 12.14 2.60 16.32
N ASP A 68 13.32 3.18 16.22
CA ASP A 68 13.76 4.33 17.03
C ASP A 68 13.29 5.69 16.49
N ASN A 69 13.28 5.83 15.16
CA ASN A 69 13.03 7.10 14.46
C ASN A 69 11.96 6.98 13.36
N GLY A 70 11.49 5.77 13.05
CA GLY A 70 10.49 5.52 12.03
C GLY A 70 10.99 5.64 10.60
N ALA A 71 12.30 5.78 10.38
CA ALA A 71 12.90 5.84 9.05
C ALA A 71 12.60 4.56 8.25
N LEU A 72 12.59 4.71 6.93
CA LEU A 72 12.20 3.70 5.97
C LEU A 72 13.41 3.22 5.19
N THR A 73 13.57 1.89 5.11
CA THR A 73 14.52 1.22 4.21
C THR A 73 13.76 0.28 3.29
N PHE A 74 13.95 0.39 1.98
CA PHE A 74 13.32 -0.53 1.03
C PHE A 74 13.72 -1.98 1.35
N ALA A 75 12.74 -2.90 1.34
CA ALA A 75 12.94 -4.29 1.76
C ALA A 75 12.46 -5.33 0.74
N GLY A 76 11.49 -5.00 -0.10
CA GLY A 76 10.97 -5.92 -1.11
C GLY A 76 9.72 -5.38 -1.80
N GLU A 77 9.24 -6.12 -2.79
CA GLU A 77 8.08 -5.74 -3.59
C GLU A 77 7.41 -6.95 -4.23
N ALA A 78 6.15 -6.80 -4.63
CA ALA A 78 5.46 -7.75 -5.49
C ALA A 78 4.53 -7.02 -6.48
N ALA A 79 4.40 -7.58 -7.68
CA ALA A 79 3.53 -7.06 -8.73
C ALA A 79 2.05 -7.14 -8.33
N LEU A 80 1.25 -6.15 -8.72
CA LEU A 80 -0.20 -6.09 -8.57
C LEU A 80 -0.88 -6.17 -9.95
N PRO A 81 -2.12 -6.69 -10.05
CA PRO A 81 -2.86 -6.78 -11.32
C PRO A 81 -3.33 -5.44 -11.90
N GLY A 82 -3.23 -4.36 -11.14
CA GLY A 82 -3.80 -3.07 -11.51
C GLY A 82 -3.31 -1.95 -10.59
N SER A 83 -3.48 -0.71 -11.04
CA SER A 83 -3.07 0.48 -10.29
C SER A 83 -3.70 0.49 -8.89
N PRO A 84 -2.92 0.43 -7.80
CA PRO A 84 -3.45 0.39 -6.44
C PRO A 84 -4.09 1.73 -6.08
N THR A 85 -5.37 1.70 -5.71
CA THR A 85 -6.13 2.87 -5.24
C THR A 85 -6.26 2.88 -3.73
N HIS A 86 -6.36 1.70 -3.11
CA HIS A 86 -6.35 1.54 -1.65
C HIS A 86 -5.58 0.28 -1.28
N ILE A 87 -4.91 0.31 -0.12
CA ILE A 87 -4.16 -0.82 0.41
C ILE A 87 -4.48 -0.98 1.91
N SER A 88 -4.62 -2.22 2.37
CA SER A 88 -4.81 -2.55 3.78
C SER A 88 -4.23 -3.93 4.09
N THR A 89 -4.18 -4.31 5.37
CA THR A 89 -3.74 -5.64 5.81
C THR A 89 -4.87 -6.36 6.53
N ASP A 90 -4.76 -7.69 6.63
CA ASP A 90 -5.55 -8.41 7.61
C ASP A 90 -5.05 -8.13 9.04
N ARG A 91 -5.87 -8.42 10.03
CA ARG A 91 -5.56 -8.11 11.45
C ARG A 91 -4.32 -8.81 11.98
N HIS A 92 -3.92 -9.93 11.36
CA HIS A 92 -2.74 -10.69 11.77
C HIS A 92 -1.51 -10.40 10.91
N GLY A 93 -1.59 -9.50 9.91
CA GLY A 93 -0.44 -9.10 9.09
C GLY A 93 0.12 -10.22 8.21
N ARG A 94 -0.73 -11.13 7.74
CA ARG A 94 -0.38 -12.24 6.84
C ARG A 94 -0.64 -11.92 5.37
N PHE A 95 -1.49 -10.94 5.11
CA PHE A 95 -1.89 -10.53 3.76
C PHE A 95 -1.95 -9.02 3.62
N VAL A 96 -1.67 -8.56 2.41
CA VAL A 96 -1.98 -7.21 1.93
C VAL A 96 -3.12 -7.30 0.93
N PHE A 97 -4.15 -6.49 1.13
CA PHE A 97 -5.24 -6.30 0.19
C PHE A 97 -4.99 -5.06 -0.64
N SER A 98 -5.15 -5.16 -1.96
CA SER A 98 -5.10 -4.01 -2.87
C SER A 98 -6.40 -3.92 -3.64
N ALA A 99 -7.03 -2.75 -3.61
CA ALA A 99 -8.18 -2.43 -4.46
C ALA A 99 -7.71 -1.54 -5.61
N SER A 100 -8.06 -1.91 -6.84
CA SER A 100 -7.78 -1.12 -8.04
C SER A 100 -9.08 -0.60 -8.64
N TYR A 101 -9.25 0.72 -8.63
CA TYR A 101 -10.40 1.37 -9.26
C TYR A 101 -10.38 1.16 -10.78
N ASN A 102 -9.25 1.48 -11.43
CA ASN A 102 -9.12 1.41 -12.88
C ASN A 102 -9.28 -0.01 -13.44
N GLN A 103 -8.84 -1.03 -12.67
CA GLN A 103 -8.93 -2.42 -13.09
C GLN A 103 -10.20 -3.13 -12.58
N GLY A 104 -11.01 -2.45 -11.75
CA GLY A 104 -12.26 -2.98 -11.22
C GLY A 104 -12.07 -4.28 -10.42
N CYS A 105 -10.97 -4.40 -9.67
CA CYS A 105 -10.61 -5.64 -8.98
C CYS A 105 -10.08 -5.40 -7.56
N VAL A 106 -10.09 -6.48 -6.78
CA VAL A 106 -9.38 -6.61 -5.51
C VAL A 106 -8.41 -7.79 -5.61
N SER A 107 -7.20 -7.64 -5.08
CA SER A 107 -6.18 -8.70 -5.02
C SER A 107 -5.68 -8.92 -3.61
N VAL A 108 -5.16 -10.12 -3.36
CA VAL A 108 -4.58 -10.54 -2.07
C VAL A 108 -3.14 -10.94 -2.29
N THR A 109 -2.22 -10.26 -1.62
CA THR A 109 -0.78 -10.53 -1.64
C THR A 109 -0.37 -11.18 -0.33
N PRO A 110 0.20 -12.41 -0.34
CA PRO A 110 0.70 -13.05 0.87
C PRO A 110 1.94 -12.33 1.40
N LEU A 111 2.13 -12.36 2.72
CA LEU A 111 3.34 -11.86 3.38
C LEU A 111 4.14 -13.04 3.93
N HIS A 112 5.42 -13.10 3.56
CA HIS A 112 6.41 -14.05 4.07
C HIS A 112 7.49 -13.26 4.81
N ASP A 113 7.59 -13.43 6.13
CA ASP A 113 8.46 -12.62 7.00
C ASP A 113 8.26 -11.10 6.80
N GLY A 114 7.00 -10.71 6.60
CA GLY A 114 6.59 -9.33 6.32
C GLY A 114 6.88 -8.83 4.91
N LEU A 115 7.51 -9.63 4.04
CA LEU A 115 7.75 -9.29 2.65
C LEU A 115 6.62 -9.77 1.73
N PRO A 116 6.17 -8.96 0.75
CA PRO A 116 5.14 -9.36 -0.19
C PRO A 116 5.65 -10.48 -1.12
N GLY A 117 4.91 -11.59 -1.18
CA GLY A 117 5.14 -12.69 -2.09
C GLY A 117 4.35 -12.56 -3.39
N GLU A 118 4.61 -13.45 -4.35
CA GLU A 118 3.88 -13.45 -5.63
C GLU A 118 2.37 -13.63 -5.43
N ASN A 119 1.60 -12.86 -6.21
CA ASN A 119 0.15 -12.88 -6.14
C ASN A 119 -0.44 -14.18 -6.69
N HIS A 120 -1.34 -14.80 -5.93
CA HIS A 120 -2.21 -15.84 -6.43
C HIS A 120 -3.50 -15.21 -6.95
N HIS A 121 -3.59 -15.03 -8.28
CA HIS A 121 -4.82 -14.62 -8.93
C HIS A 121 -5.84 -15.75 -8.94
N ARG A 122 -6.85 -15.69 -8.05
CA ARG A 122 -8.16 -16.30 -8.35
C ARG A 122 -8.97 -15.30 -9.14
N GLY A 123 -8.94 -15.43 -10.46
CA GLY A 123 -9.76 -14.66 -11.39
C GLY A 123 -11.25 -14.94 -11.20
N GLY A 124 -11.86 -14.31 -10.20
CA GLY A 124 -13.29 -14.06 -10.22
C GLY A 124 -13.51 -12.83 -11.10
N ARG A 125 -14.00 -13.02 -12.32
CA ARG A 125 -14.71 -11.93 -13.00
C ARG A 125 -15.76 -11.46 -11.99
N ALA A 126 -15.60 -10.25 -11.44
CA ALA A 126 -16.74 -9.54 -10.90
C ALA A 126 -17.77 -9.57 -12.03
N GLY A 127 -18.86 -10.32 -11.81
CA GLY A 127 -19.85 -10.58 -12.83
C GLY A 127 -20.26 -9.25 -13.42
N ARG A 128 -19.96 -9.07 -14.71
CA ARG A 128 -20.70 -8.13 -15.53
C ARG A 128 -22.12 -8.67 -15.50
N LEU A 129 -22.95 -8.22 -14.57
CA LEU A 129 -24.39 -8.42 -14.65
C LEU A 129 -24.75 -7.91 -16.05
N PRO A 130 -25.37 -8.73 -16.92
CA PRO A 130 -25.74 -8.26 -18.24
C PRO A 130 -26.76 -7.13 -18.05
N LEU A 131 -26.33 -5.90 -18.32
CA LEU A 131 -27.22 -4.79 -18.59
C LEU A 131 -27.97 -5.16 -19.87
N GLY A 132 -29.23 -5.56 -19.74
CA GLY A 132 -30.16 -5.65 -20.87
C GLY A 132 -30.99 -6.92 -20.93
N GLN A 133 -31.99 -7.04 -20.07
CA GLN A 133 -33.31 -7.58 -20.44
C GLN A 133 -34.40 -6.74 -19.75
N TYR A 134 -34.58 -5.51 -20.21
CA TYR A 134 -35.89 -4.87 -20.15
C TYR A 134 -36.59 -5.24 -21.46
N LEU A 135 -37.55 -6.15 -21.38
CA LEU A 135 -38.53 -6.37 -22.44
C LEU A 135 -39.54 -5.20 -22.41
N PRO A 136 -39.92 -4.59 -23.54
CA PRO A 136 -41.11 -3.75 -23.60
C PRO A 136 -42.32 -4.60 -24.02
N GLY A 137 -43.45 -4.39 -23.35
CA GLY A 137 -44.80 -4.82 -23.80
C GLY A 137 -45.28 -6.14 -23.23
#